data_AF-A0A929VIH8-F1
#
_entry.id   AF-A0A929VIH8-F1
#
_cell.length_a   1.000
_cell.length_b   1.000
_cell.length_c   1.000
_cell.angle_alpha   90.00
_cell.angle_beta   90.00
_cell.angle_gamma   90.00
#
_symmetry.space_group_name_H-M   'P 1'
#
loop_
_entity.id
_entity.type
_entity.pdbx_description
1 polymer ?
#
loop_
_entity_poly.entity_id
_entity_poly.type
_entity_poly.pdbx_seq_one_letter_code
_entity_poly.pdbx_strand_id
1 'polypeptide(L)'
;ATTSAFILYGDYEPLPKKDEYSVILDSNDEAVCIIKTIKVYLERFSSISSEYALKEGEGDKSIEYWKKVHKDFFTKELEEAGLEFDEDMIVVCEEFELVYKGDKDV
;
A
#
# COMPACT_ATOMS: atom_id res chain seq x y z
N ALA A 1 -7.28 -1.36 -0.12
CA ALA A 1 -6.06 -1.73 -0.86
C ALA A 1 -4.88 -0.99 -0.23
N THR A 2 -3.64 -1.34 -0.57
CA THR A 2 -2.43 -0.65 -0.13
C THR A 2 -1.32 -0.81 -1.17
N THR A 3 -0.38 0.13 -1.22
CA THR A 3 0.71 0.14 -2.19
C THR A 3 2.06 0.38 -1.52
N SER A 4 3.09 -0.34 -1.97
CA SER A 4 4.47 -0.18 -1.52
C SER A 4 5.45 -0.13 -2.71
N ALA A 5 6.65 0.39 -2.50
CA ALA A 5 7.67 0.47 -3.54
C ALA A 5 8.37 -0.88 -3.75
N PHE A 6 8.29 -1.45 -4.95
CA PHE A 6 8.89 -2.76 -5.24
C PHE A 6 10.41 -2.78 -5.01
N ILE A 7 11.10 -1.68 -5.33
CA ILE A 7 12.56 -1.57 -5.21
C ILE A 7 13.06 -1.64 -3.76
N LEU A 8 12.18 -1.40 -2.78
CA LEU A 8 12.54 -1.45 -1.37
C LEU A 8 12.48 -2.86 -0.77
N TYR A 9 11.89 -3.83 -1.48
CA TYR A 9 11.95 -5.22 -1.07
C TYR A 9 13.37 -5.76 -1.29
N GLY A 10 14.06 -6.07 -0.19
CA GLY A 10 15.40 -6.66 -0.22
C GLY A 10 15.37 -8.19 -0.39
N ASP A 11 16.55 -8.80 -0.54
CA ASP A 11 16.70 -10.26 -0.71
C ASP A 11 16.06 -11.11 0.41
N TYR A 12 15.84 -10.51 1.58
CA TYR A 12 15.29 -11.18 2.77
C TYR A 12 13.84 -10.80 3.07
N GLU A 13 13.27 -9.84 2.33
CA GLU A 13 11.89 -9.41 2.52
C GLU A 13 11.05 -9.90 1.33
N PRO A 14 10.30 -11.00 1.49
CA PRO A 14 9.48 -11.50 0.41
C PRO A 14 8.37 -10.50 0.09
N LEU A 15 8.00 -10.44 -1.19
CA LEU A 15 6.76 -9.76 -1.56
C LEU A 15 5.57 -10.35 -0.81
N PRO A 16 4.56 -9.54 -0.49
CA PRO A 16 3.30 -10.01 0.05
C PRO A 16 2.68 -11.04 -0.89
N LYS A 17 1.91 -11.97 -0.32
CA LYS A 17 1.25 -13.02 -1.08
C LYS A 17 -0.24 -13.03 -0.84
N LYS A 18 -0.94 -13.47 -1.87
CA LYS A 18 -2.34 -13.83 -1.74
C LYS A 18 -2.51 -14.88 -0.63
N ASP A 19 -3.59 -14.72 0.12
CA ASP A 19 -3.98 -15.53 1.28
C ASP A 19 -3.13 -15.33 2.55
N GLU A 20 -2.23 -14.34 2.57
CA GLU A 20 -1.58 -13.87 3.79
C GLU A 20 -2.53 -13.02 4.64
N TYR A 21 -2.29 -13.04 5.96
CA TYR A 21 -3.07 -12.32 6.96
C TYR A 21 -2.20 -11.30 7.66
N SER A 22 -2.72 -10.10 7.85
CA SER A 22 -2.04 -9.02 8.56
C SER A 22 -2.89 -8.54 9.73
N VAL A 23 -2.27 -8.41 10.90
CA VAL A 23 -2.85 -7.70 12.04
C VAL A 23 -2.55 -6.22 11.86
N ILE A 24 -3.59 -5.41 11.73
CA ILE A 24 -3.45 -3.96 11.58
C ILE A 24 -3.43 -3.33 12.96
N LEU A 25 -2.45 -2.46 13.19
CA LEU A 25 -2.28 -1.70 14.41
C LEU A 25 -2.71 -0.25 14.18
N ASP A 26 -3.21 0.41 15.23
CA ASP A 26 -3.37 1.86 15.25
C ASP A 26 -2.04 2.58 15.58
N SER A 27 -2.07 3.90 15.67
CA SER A 27 -0.89 4.72 15.98
C SER A 27 -0.34 4.55 17.40
N ASN A 28 -1.02 3.79 18.27
CA ASN A 28 -0.57 3.45 19.62
C ASN A 28 -0.06 1.99 19.69
N ASP A 29 0.19 1.35 18.54
CA ASP A 29 0.58 -0.05 18.40
C ASP A 29 -0.47 -1.05 18.91
N GLU A 30 -1.75 -0.66 18.95
CA GLU A 30 -2.84 -1.53 19.40
C GLU A 30 -3.57 -2.18 18.22
N ALA A 31 -3.83 -3.49 18.30
CA ALA A 31 -4.49 -4.22 17.23
C ALA A 31 -5.96 -3.79 17.04
N VAL A 32 -6.32 -3.39 15.82
CA VAL A 32 -7.67 -2.91 15.46
C VAL A 32 -8.43 -3.84 14.52
N CYS A 33 -7.74 -4.56 13.64
CA CYS A 33 -8.39 -5.53 12.75
C CYS A 33 -7.41 -6.57 12.19
N ILE A 34 -7.96 -7.61 11.57
CA ILE A 34 -7.21 -8.55 10.74
C ILE A 34 -7.73 -8.45 9.31
N ILE A 35 -6.82 -8.28 8.37
CA ILE A 35 -7.09 -8.33 6.93
C ILE A 35 -6.50 -9.60 6.31
N LYS A 36 -7.07 -9.99 5.17
CA LYS A 36 -6.54 -11.05 4.33
C LYS A 36 -6.26 -10.51 2.93
N THR A 37 -5.04 -10.67 2.43
CA THR A 37 -4.68 -10.26 1.06
C THR A 37 -5.34 -11.18 0.05
N ILE A 38 -6.17 -10.63 -0.84
CA ILE A 38 -6.92 -11.38 -1.85
C ILE A 38 -6.28 -11.31 -3.24
N LYS A 39 -5.42 -10.31 -3.48
CA LYS A 39 -4.72 -10.10 -4.73
C LYS A 39 -3.43 -9.31 -4.49
N VAL A 40 -2.35 -9.75 -5.13
CA VAL A 40 -1.08 -9.02 -5.21
C VAL A 40 -0.68 -8.94 -6.67
N TYR A 41 -0.27 -7.77 -7.13
CA TYR A 41 0.25 -7.58 -8.48
C TYR A 41 1.23 -6.40 -8.52
N LEU A 42 2.09 -6.41 -9.53
CA LEU A 42 3.03 -5.32 -9.79
C LEU A 42 2.48 -4.43 -10.89
N GLU A 43 2.63 -3.12 -10.74
CA GLU A 43 2.22 -2.14 -11.74
C GLU A 43 3.21 -0.96 -11.75
N ARG A 44 3.25 -0.19 -12.83
CA ARG A 44 3.97 1.09 -12.83
C ARG A 44 3.17 2.13 -12.05
N PHE A 45 3.84 2.94 -11.25
CA PHE A 45 3.21 4.07 -10.56
C PHE A 45 2.38 4.95 -11.51
N SER A 46 2.92 5.28 -12.68
CA SER A 46 2.24 6.07 -13.71
C SER A 46 0.96 5.43 -14.25
N SER A 47 0.87 4.10 -14.22
CA SER A 47 -0.19 3.28 -14.81
C SER A 47 -1.27 2.85 -13.82
N ILE A 48 -1.19 3.28 -12.56
CA ILE A 48 -2.23 3.03 -11.56
C ILE A 48 -3.58 3.58 -12.02
N SER A 49 -4.60 2.74 -11.91
CA SER A 49 -5.95 3.04 -12.39
C SER A 49 -6.76 3.81 -11.34
N SER A 50 -7.73 4.60 -11.80
CA SER A 50 -8.69 5.26 -10.89
C SER A 50 -9.53 4.27 -10.08
N GLU A 51 -9.78 3.06 -10.61
CA GLU A 51 -10.46 2.00 -9.85
C GLU A 51 -9.61 1.57 -8.65
N TYR A 52 -8.30 1.46 -8.83
CA TYR A 52 -7.41 1.10 -7.74
C TYR A 52 -7.28 2.21 -6.69
N ALA A 53 -7.10 3.46 -7.12
CA ALA A 53 -7.12 4.61 -6.22
C ALA A 53 -8.42 4.68 -5.39
N LEU A 54 -9.56 4.35 -6.00
CA LEU A 54 -10.84 4.26 -5.30
C LEU A 54 -10.86 3.13 -4.23
N LYS A 55 -10.21 2.00 -4.48
CA LYS A 55 -10.09 0.88 -3.53
C LYS A 55 -9.13 1.16 -2.38
N GLU A 56 -8.10 1.98 -2.58
CA GLU A 56 -7.30 2.51 -1.48
C GLU A 56 -8.08 3.52 -0.66
N GLY A 57 -8.83 4.39 -1.33
CA GLY A 57 -9.86 5.21 -0.69
C GLY A 57 -9.33 6.39 0.11
N GLU A 58 -8.08 6.81 -0.12
CA GLU A 58 -7.48 7.98 0.51
C GLU A 58 -8.10 9.29 0.02
N GLY A 59 -8.16 10.29 0.91
CA GLY A 59 -8.61 11.64 0.59
C GLY A 59 -9.98 11.69 -0.10
N ASP A 60 -10.02 12.32 -1.29
CA ASP A 60 -11.22 12.44 -2.12
C ASP A 60 -11.43 11.23 -3.08
N LYS A 61 -10.59 10.20 -2.96
CA LYS A 61 -10.61 8.96 -3.75
C LYS A 61 -10.35 9.17 -5.25
N SER A 62 -9.83 10.33 -5.64
CA SER A 62 -9.41 10.60 -7.01
C SER A 62 -8.02 10.02 -7.30
N ILE A 63 -7.74 9.72 -8.58
CA ILE A 63 -6.41 9.30 -9.00
C ILE A 63 -5.40 10.44 -8.88
N GLU A 64 -5.85 11.68 -9.02
CA GLU A 64 -5.03 12.88 -8.88
C GLU A 64 -4.56 13.06 -7.44
N TYR A 65 -5.45 12.88 -6.46
CA TYR A 65 -5.08 12.90 -5.05
C TYR A 65 -4.12 11.75 -4.73
N TRP A 66 -4.45 10.53 -5.17
CA TRP A 66 -3.62 9.35 -4.97
C TRP A 66 -2.19 9.56 -5.49
N LYS A 67 -2.04 10.02 -6.74
CA LYS A 67 -0.74 10.28 -7.36
C LYS A 67 0.04 11.35 -6.60
N LYS A 68 -0.63 12.40 -6.13
CA LYS A 68 0.01 13.48 -5.38
C LYS A 68 0.59 12.96 -4.07
N VAL A 69 -0.23 12.32 -3.23
CA VAL A 69 0.21 11.90 -1.89
C VAL A 69 1.21 10.76 -1.95
N HIS A 70 1.05 9.83 -2.88
CA HIS A 70 2.00 8.72 -3.05
C HIS A 70 3.32 9.17 -3.64
N LYS A 71 3.34 10.18 -4.53
CA LYS A 71 4.61 10.77 -4.99
C LYS A 71 5.39 11.39 -3.83
N ASP A 72 4.72 12.16 -2.98
CA ASP A 72 5.33 12.77 -1.79
C ASP A 72 5.81 11.70 -0.79
N PHE A 73 5.05 10.63 -0.61
CA PHE A 73 5.40 9.50 0.25
C PHE A 73 6.62 8.73 -0.28
N PHE A 74 6.55 8.23 -1.52
CA PHE A 74 7.62 7.43 -2.12
C PHE A 74 8.91 8.25 -2.31
N THR A 75 8.82 9.55 -2.58
CA THR A 75 10.03 10.40 -2.64
C THR A 75 10.79 10.34 -1.32
N LYS A 76 10.10 10.49 -0.19
CA LYS A 76 10.74 10.43 1.14
C LYS A 76 11.25 9.03 1.48
N GLU A 77 10.43 8.01 1.22
CA GLU A 77 10.78 6.61 1.51
C GLU A 77 12.01 6.16 0.71
N LEU A 78 12.08 6.53 -0.58
CA LEU A 78 13.22 6.21 -1.45
C LEU A 78 14.48 7.02 -1.08
N GLU A 79 14.33 8.28 -0.68
CA GLU A 79 15.46 9.10 -0.21
C GLU A 79 16.19 8.46 0.99
N GLU A 80 15.45 7.84 1.93
CA GLU A 80 16.03 7.11 3.06
C GLU A 80 16.87 5.90 2.61
N ALA A 81 16.53 5.31 1.47
CA ALA A 81 17.28 4.23 0.83
C ALA A 81 18.37 4.73 -0.16
N GLY A 82 18.55 6.05 -0.30
CA GLY A 82 19.48 6.65 -1.26
C GLY A 82 19.05 6.50 -2.74
N LEU A 83 17.75 6.37 -2.98
CA LEU A 83 17.12 6.23 -4.29
C LEU A 83 16.31 7.49 -4.62
N GLU A 84 16.02 7.70 -5.92
CA GLU A 84 15.18 8.79 -6.38
C GLU A 84 13.83 8.26 -6.88
N PHE A 85 12.77 9.05 -6.69
CA PHE A 85 11.45 8.74 -7.22
C PHE A 85 11.43 8.82 -8.76
N ASP A 86 10.80 7.84 -9.39
CA ASP A 86 10.54 7.77 -10.83
C ASP A 86 9.06 7.43 -11.05
N GLU A 87 8.37 8.12 -11.98
CA GLU A 87 6.97 7.80 -12.30
C GLU A 87 6.81 6.42 -12.97
N ASP A 88 7.87 5.87 -13.53
CA ASP A 88 7.91 4.51 -14.07
C ASP A 88 8.37 3.45 -13.06
N MET A 89 8.60 3.82 -11.79
CA MET A 89 8.91 2.86 -10.74
C MET A 89 7.82 1.79 -10.61
N ILE A 90 8.22 0.57 -10.29
CA ILE A 90 7.30 -0.52 -10.01
C ILE A 90 6.81 -0.39 -8.58
N VAL A 91 5.49 -0.49 -8.41
CA VAL A 91 4.83 -0.58 -7.12
C VAL A 91 4.20 -1.95 -6.95
N VAL A 92 4.13 -2.40 -5.70
CA VAL A 92 3.42 -3.61 -5.30
C VAL A 92 2.04 -3.20 -4.82
N CYS A 93 1.01 -3.69 -5.50
CA CYS A 93 -0.37 -3.39 -5.17
C CYS A 93 -1.03 -4.59 -4.47
N GLU A 94 -1.58 -4.34 -3.29
CA GLU A 94 -2.33 -5.33 -2.52
C GLU A 94 -3.81 -4.95 -2.42
N GLU A 95 -4.69 -5.83 -2.87
CA GLU A 95 -6.11 -5.78 -2.53
C GLU A 95 -6.37 -6.79 -1.42
N PHE A 96 -7.10 -6.38 -0.38
CA PHE A 96 -7.37 -7.18 0.81
C PHE A 96 -8.81 -7.00 1.28
N GLU A 97 -9.28 -7.95 2.07
CA GLU A 97 -10.58 -7.91 2.73
C GLU A 97 -10.42 -7.95 4.26
N LEU A 98 -11.34 -7.29 4.96
CA LEU A 98 -11.44 -7.36 6.41
C LEU A 98 -12.01 -8.73 6.80
N VAL A 99 -11.27 -9.52 7.59
CA VAL A 99 -11.72 -10.83 8.06
C VAL A 99 -12.08 -10.83 9.55
N TYR A 100 -11.56 -9.87 10.31
CA TYR A 100 -11.93 -9.67 11.71
C TYR A 100 -11.86 -8.18 12.06
N LYS A 101 -12.92 -7.65 12.69
CA LYS A 101 -12.94 -6.29 13.24
C LYS A 101 -12.75 -6.37 14.75
N GLY A 102 -11.80 -5.63 15.30
CA GLY A 102 -11.64 -5.51 16.74
C GLY A 102 -12.80 -4.74 17.38
N ASP A 103 -12.99 -4.95 18.68
CA ASP A 103 -14.11 -4.37 19.46
C ASP A 103 -13.93 -2.87 19.77
N LYS A 104 -12.85 -2.24 19.29
CA LYS A 104 -12.70 -0.79 19.40
C LYS A 104 -13.58 -0.12 18.35
N ASP A 105 -14.47 0.74 18.83
CA ASP A 105 -15.15 1.71 17.97
C ASP A 105 -14.09 2.66 17.39
N VAL A 106 -13.69 2.40 16.15
CA VAL A 106 -12.90 3.32 15.30
C VAL A 106 -13.85 4.26 14.59
#